data_AF-A0A1I7K204-F1
#
_entry.id   AF-A0A1I7K204-F1
#
_cell.length_a   1.000
_cell.length_b   1.000
_cell.length_c   1.000
_cell.angle_alpha   90.00
_cell.angle_beta   90.00
_cell.angle_gamma   90.00
#
_symmetry.space_group_name_H-M   'P 1'
#
loop_
_entity.id
_entity.type
_entity.pdbx_description
1 polymer ?
#
loop_
_entity_poly.entity_id
_entity_poly.type
_entity_poly.pdbx_seq_one_letter_code
_entity_poly.pdbx_strand_id
1 'polypeptide(L)'
;MSSRFRPRTRARLRRGWLVLAVLGAAALFELYRILLPLTSANPLYHEVTIGEPVIGEWRYGGQDEEGYLKFYNGGQTVLLPPTERLFDADGRFVVIEGHTPSSLTYARPVAAVPLSWIAAGLGAMALPGGWIWLRLRARRKRLRVRRPKRLGTRVQARNRLPTRRM
;
A
#
# COMPACT_ATOMS: atom_id res chain seq x y z
N MET A 1 15.13 28.97 -43.09
CA MET A 1 14.03 28.14 -42.55
C MET A 1 14.48 27.52 -41.22
N SER A 2 13.99 28.03 -40.08
CA SER A 2 14.41 27.56 -38.75
C SER A 2 13.38 26.58 -38.18
N SER A 3 13.78 25.33 -37.98
CA SER A 3 12.91 24.31 -37.37
C SER A 3 12.74 24.58 -35.87
N ARG A 4 11.49 24.61 -35.41
CA ARG A 4 11.14 24.77 -34.00
C ARG A 4 10.95 23.40 -33.35
N PHE A 5 11.94 22.95 -32.59
CA PHE A 5 11.79 21.78 -31.73
C PHE A 5 10.85 22.11 -30.55
N ARG A 6 9.64 21.54 -30.52
CA ARG A 6 8.71 21.61 -29.39
C ARG A 6 8.88 20.36 -28.50
N PRO A 7 9.34 20.46 -27.24
CA PRO A 7 9.40 19.32 -26.35
C PRO A 7 8.02 19.09 -25.71
N ARG A 8 7.10 18.46 -26.46
CA ARG A 8 5.72 18.20 -26.02
C ARG A 8 5.53 16.78 -25.49
N THR A 9 6.41 16.30 -24.59
CA THR A 9 6.37 14.89 -24.15
C THR A 9 6.68 14.66 -22.67
N ARG A 10 6.64 15.68 -21.80
CA ARG A 10 6.81 15.46 -20.35
C ARG A 10 5.52 15.14 -19.60
N ALA A 11 4.37 15.62 -20.06
CA ALA A 11 3.09 15.40 -19.37
C ALA A 11 2.55 13.96 -19.58
N ARG A 12 2.72 13.39 -20.78
CA ARG A 12 2.29 12.01 -21.08
C ARG A 12 3.05 10.97 -20.27
N LEU A 13 4.37 11.15 -20.09
CA LEU A 13 5.17 10.25 -19.25
C LEU A 13 4.72 10.29 -17.78
N ARG A 14 4.46 11.48 -17.19
CA ARG A 14 3.97 11.57 -15.81
C ARG A 14 2.61 10.89 -15.63
N ARG A 15 1.72 11.00 -16.63
CA ARG A 15 0.42 10.29 -16.62
C ARG A 15 0.60 8.78 -16.74
N GLY A 16 1.51 8.30 -17.59
CA GLY A 16 1.81 6.86 -17.70
C GLY A 16 2.31 6.25 -16.39
N TRP A 17 3.21 6.94 -15.68
CA TRP A 17 3.68 6.49 -14.36
C TRP A 17 2.59 6.50 -13.29
N LEU A 18 1.68 7.48 -13.32
CA LEU A 18 0.51 7.52 -12.43
C LEU A 18 -0.43 6.34 -12.69
N VAL A 19 -0.73 6.04 -13.95
CA VAL A 19 -1.57 4.89 -14.32
C VAL A 19 -0.93 3.58 -13.89
N LEU A 20 0.38 3.42 -14.08
CA LEU A 20 1.10 2.23 -13.66
C LEU A 20 1.10 2.06 -12.12
N ALA A 21 1.23 3.16 -11.38
CA ALA A 21 1.17 3.15 -9.92
C ALA A 21 -0.22 2.78 -9.40
N VAL A 22 -1.28 3.31 -10.03
CA VAL A 22 -2.68 2.98 -9.68
C VAL A 22 -2.98 1.52 -10.01
N LEU A 23 -2.56 1.02 -11.19
CA LEU A 23 -2.71 -0.38 -11.56
C LEU A 23 -1.93 -1.30 -10.63
N GLY A 24 -0.71 -0.94 -10.26
CA GLY A 24 0.09 -1.68 -9.29
C GLY A 24 -0.56 -1.72 -7.91
N ALA A 25 -1.12 -0.60 -7.44
CA ALA A 25 -1.86 -0.54 -6.19
C ALA A 25 -3.16 -1.37 -6.24
N ALA A 26 -3.90 -1.32 -7.34
CA ALA A 26 -5.09 -2.13 -7.55
C ALA A 26 -4.77 -3.63 -7.60
N ALA A 27 -3.70 -4.03 -8.29
CA ALA A 27 -3.24 -5.42 -8.31
C ALA A 27 -2.77 -5.89 -6.92
N LEU A 28 -2.09 -5.04 -6.16
CA LEU A 28 -1.73 -5.33 -4.77
C LEU A 28 -2.96 -5.45 -3.87
N PHE A 29 -3.97 -4.62 -4.09
CA PHE A 29 -5.24 -4.65 -3.37
C PHE A 29 -6.07 -5.90 -3.70
N GLU A 30 -6.14 -6.31 -4.96
CA GLU A 30 -6.77 -7.56 -5.37
C GLU A 30 -6.02 -8.77 -4.81
N LEU A 31 -4.68 -8.77 -4.89
CA LEU A 31 -3.86 -9.81 -4.28
C LEU A 31 -4.06 -9.85 -2.75
N TYR A 32 -4.18 -8.69 -2.11
CA TYR A 32 -4.54 -8.58 -0.70
C TYR A 32 -5.93 -9.17 -0.42
N ARG A 33 -6.94 -8.90 -1.25
CA ARG A 33 -8.27 -9.54 -1.11
C ARG A 33 -8.24 -11.04 -1.29
N ILE A 34 -7.41 -11.55 -2.21
CA ILE A 34 -7.22 -12.98 -2.48
C ILE A 34 -6.41 -13.67 -1.38
N LEU A 35 -5.59 -12.93 -0.63
CA LEU A 35 -4.87 -13.43 0.56
C LEU A 35 -5.67 -13.23 1.87
N LEU A 36 -6.72 -12.41 1.84
CA LEU A 36 -7.71 -12.22 2.90
C LEU A 36 -8.91 -13.22 2.95
N PRO A 37 -9.05 -14.32 2.17
CA PRO A 37 -10.10 -15.29 2.46
C PRO A 37 -9.81 -16.05 3.77
N LEU A 38 -8.61 -15.87 4.35
CA LEU A 38 -8.18 -16.42 5.64
C LEU A 38 -8.41 -15.46 6.82
N THR A 39 -9.02 -14.31 6.59
CA THR A 39 -9.49 -13.44 7.67
C THR A 39 -10.99 -13.41 7.57
N SER A 40 -11.59 -14.49 8.06
CA SER A 40 -12.75 -14.38 8.93
C SER A 40 -12.42 -13.27 9.94
N ALA A 41 -12.68 -12.02 9.55
CA ALA A 41 -12.69 -10.90 10.45
C ALA A 41 -13.83 -11.22 11.39
N ASN A 42 -13.50 -11.90 12.49
CA ASN A 42 -14.43 -12.22 13.54
C ASN A 42 -15.13 -10.89 13.89
N PRO A 43 -16.42 -10.73 13.56
CA PRO A 43 -17.09 -9.45 13.75
C PRO A 43 -17.21 -9.08 15.23
N LEU A 44 -16.93 -10.04 16.12
CA LEU A 44 -17.11 -9.94 17.54
C LEU A 44 -15.71 -9.88 18.18
N TYR A 45 -15.11 -8.68 18.17
CA TYR A 45 -13.92 -8.34 18.98
C TYR A 45 -14.24 -8.24 20.48
N HIS A 46 -15.28 -8.93 20.91
CA HIS A 46 -15.80 -8.93 22.26
C HIS A 46 -16.01 -10.38 22.71
N GLU A 47 -16.08 -10.52 24.02
CA GLU A 47 -16.47 -11.77 24.66
C GLU A 47 -17.89 -12.14 24.25
N VAL A 48 -18.06 -13.37 23.77
CA VAL A 48 -19.35 -13.91 23.35
C VAL A 48 -19.88 -14.83 24.44
N THR A 49 -21.15 -14.66 24.77
CA THR A 49 -21.85 -15.41 25.81
C THR A 49 -22.80 -16.45 25.22
N ILE A 50 -23.36 -17.32 26.07
CA ILE A 50 -24.31 -18.35 25.63
C ILE A 50 -25.49 -17.70 24.91
N GLY A 51 -25.83 -18.19 23.72
CA GLY A 51 -26.93 -17.63 22.92
C GLY A 51 -26.48 -16.75 21.76
N GLU A 52 -25.29 -16.17 21.89
CA GLU A 52 -24.78 -15.18 20.95
C GLU A 52 -24.11 -15.85 19.74
N PRO A 53 -24.17 -15.18 18.57
CA PRO A 53 -23.51 -15.67 17.37
C PRO A 53 -21.99 -15.72 17.59
N VAL A 54 -21.34 -16.71 17.00
CA VAL A 54 -19.89 -16.92 17.01
C VAL A 54 -19.35 -16.70 15.59
N ILE A 55 -19.93 -17.41 14.63
CA ILE A 55 -19.52 -17.33 13.22
C ILE A 55 -20.73 -17.55 12.30
N GLY A 56 -21.10 -16.52 11.53
CA GLY A 56 -22.35 -16.57 10.76
C GLY A 56 -23.56 -16.81 11.66
N GLU A 57 -24.30 -17.89 11.40
CA GLU A 57 -25.51 -18.28 12.16
C GLU A 57 -25.20 -19.24 13.33
N TRP A 58 -23.94 -19.67 13.48
CA TRP A 58 -23.53 -20.52 14.59
C TRP A 58 -23.52 -19.74 15.88
N ARG A 59 -24.11 -20.32 16.92
CA ARG A 59 -24.22 -19.71 18.25
C ARG A 59 -23.50 -20.52 19.31
N TYR A 60 -23.00 -19.84 20.33
CA TYR A 60 -22.31 -20.48 21.45
C TYR A 60 -23.32 -21.09 22.42
N GLY A 61 -23.13 -22.36 22.76
CA GLY A 61 -23.98 -23.16 23.66
C GLY A 61 -23.39 -23.37 25.06
N GLY A 62 -22.21 -22.83 25.35
CA GLY A 62 -21.51 -23.05 26.61
C GLY A 62 -20.59 -24.28 26.57
N GLN A 63 -20.00 -24.57 27.72
CA GLN A 63 -19.14 -25.72 27.95
C GLN A 63 -19.91 -26.90 28.58
N ASP A 64 -19.62 -28.12 28.14
CA ASP A 64 -20.15 -29.35 28.73
C ASP A 64 -19.48 -29.72 30.06
N GLU A 65 -20.05 -30.68 30.77
CA GLU A 65 -19.45 -31.30 31.96
C GLU A 65 -18.06 -31.92 31.65
N GLU A 66 -17.88 -32.46 30.44
CA GLU A 66 -16.61 -33.01 29.95
C GLU A 66 -15.67 -31.94 29.38
N GLY A 67 -16.07 -30.67 29.38
CA GLY A 67 -15.23 -29.56 28.93
C GLY A 67 -15.34 -29.22 27.44
N TYR A 68 -16.23 -29.86 26.69
CA TYR A 68 -16.42 -29.58 25.26
C TYR A 68 -17.19 -28.28 25.03
N LEU A 69 -16.78 -27.49 24.05
CA LEU A 69 -17.49 -26.28 23.65
C LEU A 69 -18.61 -26.65 22.68
N LYS A 70 -19.83 -26.23 22.99
CA LYS A 70 -21.02 -26.53 22.16
C LYS A 70 -21.29 -25.36 21.23
N PHE A 71 -21.49 -25.66 19.95
CA PHE A 71 -21.94 -24.70 18.94
C PHE A 71 -23.17 -25.24 18.23
N TYR A 72 -24.17 -24.38 18.00
CA TYR A 72 -25.41 -24.80 17.35
C TYR A 72 -25.82 -23.87 16.23
N ASN A 73 -26.40 -24.45 15.18
CA ASN A 73 -26.96 -23.74 14.04
C ASN A 73 -28.15 -24.53 13.48
N GLY A 74 -29.36 -23.97 13.57
CA GLY A 74 -30.54 -24.51 12.87
C GLY A 74 -30.87 -25.98 13.14
N GLY A 75 -30.47 -26.54 14.28
CA GLY A 75 -30.65 -27.96 14.65
C GLY A 75 -29.41 -28.85 14.47
N GLN A 76 -28.32 -28.32 13.93
CA GLN A 76 -27.01 -28.96 13.96
C GLN A 76 -26.26 -28.53 15.23
N THR A 77 -25.56 -29.48 15.84
CA THR A 77 -24.70 -29.25 17.00
C THR A 77 -23.31 -29.78 16.71
N VAL A 78 -22.30 -28.93 16.91
CA VAL A 78 -20.90 -29.30 16.81
C VAL A 78 -20.27 -29.15 18.19
N LEU A 79 -19.55 -30.18 18.61
CA LEU A 79 -18.80 -30.21 19.85
C LEU A 79 -17.33 -30.03 19.52
N LEU A 80 -16.73 -28.98 20.06
CA LEU A 80 -15.31 -28.73 19.92
C LEU A 80 -14.58 -29.24 21.17
N PRO A 81 -13.55 -30.10 21.02
CA PRO A 81 -12.76 -30.57 22.15
C PRO A 81 -12.08 -29.42 22.90
N PRO A 82 -11.85 -29.53 24.22
CA PRO A 82 -11.16 -28.49 25.01
C PRO A 82 -9.70 -28.24 24.56
N THR A 83 -9.10 -29.21 23.87
CA THR A 83 -7.75 -29.10 23.30
C THR A 83 -7.72 -28.32 21.98
N GLU A 84 -8.85 -28.22 21.29
CA GLU A 84 -8.94 -27.54 20.01
C GLU A 84 -9.32 -26.08 20.21
N ARG A 85 -8.60 -25.20 19.51
CA ARG A 85 -8.82 -23.75 19.53
C ARG A 85 -9.37 -23.21 18.24
N LEU A 86 -9.49 -24.05 17.21
CA LEU A 86 -9.95 -23.65 15.89
C LEU A 86 -11.35 -24.23 15.71
N PHE A 87 -12.34 -23.36 15.62
CA PHE A 87 -13.68 -23.76 15.21
C PHE A 87 -13.87 -23.38 13.75
N ASP A 88 -14.15 -24.35 12.88
CA ASP A 88 -14.43 -24.15 11.45
C ASP A 88 -15.84 -24.62 11.14
N ALA A 89 -16.63 -23.74 10.54
CA ALA A 89 -17.98 -24.02 10.09
C ALA A 89 -18.38 -23.15 8.89
N ASP A 90 -19.08 -23.74 7.92
CA ASP A 90 -19.57 -23.08 6.70
C ASP A 90 -18.48 -22.34 5.89
N GLY A 91 -17.27 -22.92 5.86
CA GLY A 91 -16.11 -22.36 5.15
C GLY A 91 -15.54 -21.10 5.80
N ARG A 92 -15.84 -20.88 7.08
CA ARG A 92 -15.31 -19.80 7.90
C ARG A 92 -14.76 -20.41 9.18
N PHE A 93 -13.69 -19.83 9.71
CA PHE A 93 -13.11 -20.30 10.97
C PHE A 93 -12.91 -19.17 11.98
N VAL A 94 -12.92 -19.50 13.26
CA VAL A 94 -12.54 -18.62 14.36
C VAL A 94 -11.50 -19.30 15.24
N VAL A 95 -10.54 -18.51 15.71
CA VAL A 95 -9.53 -18.96 16.67
C VAL A 95 -9.91 -18.46 18.05
N ILE A 96 -10.16 -19.42 18.93
CA ILE A 96 -10.53 -19.24 20.32
C ILE A 96 -9.25 -19.07 21.14
N GLU A 97 -9.13 -17.96 21.85
CA GLU A 97 -7.97 -17.69 22.70
C GLU A 97 -8.19 -18.25 24.11
N GLY A 98 -9.39 -18.07 24.65
CA GLY A 98 -9.79 -18.56 25.95
C GLY A 98 -11.31 -18.75 26.04
N HIS A 99 -11.75 -19.58 26.97
CA HIS A 99 -13.15 -19.83 27.23
C HIS A 99 -13.39 -19.99 28.73
N THR A 100 -14.60 -19.67 29.16
CA THR A 100 -15.18 -20.03 30.43
C THR A 100 -16.43 -20.89 30.16
N PRO A 101 -17.07 -21.47 31.19
CA PRO A 101 -18.29 -22.27 30.99
C PRO A 101 -19.42 -21.51 30.27
N SER A 102 -19.45 -20.19 30.40
CA SER A 102 -20.52 -19.33 29.87
C SER A 102 -20.05 -18.31 28.84
N SER A 103 -18.75 -18.15 28.62
CA SER A 103 -18.21 -17.15 27.71
C SER A 103 -17.02 -17.63 26.89
N LEU A 104 -16.79 -16.94 25.78
CA LEU A 104 -15.76 -17.28 24.81
C LEU A 104 -15.04 -16.01 24.35
N THR A 105 -13.72 -16.07 24.34
CA THR A 105 -12.84 -14.96 23.96
C THR A 105 -11.99 -15.34 22.76
N TYR A 106 -11.79 -14.38 21.86
CA TYR A 106 -11.18 -14.60 20.56
C TYR A 106 -9.80 -13.97 20.46
N ALA A 107 -8.95 -14.60 19.65
CA ALA A 107 -7.65 -14.05 19.33
C ALA A 107 -7.79 -12.73 18.57
N ARG A 108 -7.14 -11.66 19.08
CA ARG A 108 -7.12 -10.34 18.41
C ARG A 108 -6.36 -10.42 17.07
N PRO A 109 -6.94 -9.98 15.93
CA PRO A 109 -6.20 -9.89 14.66
C PRO A 109 -5.40 -8.58 14.62
N VAL A 110 -4.49 -8.38 15.57
CA VAL A 110 -3.66 -7.15 15.62
C VAL A 110 -2.19 -7.44 15.30
N ALA A 111 -1.82 -8.69 15.02
CA ALA A 111 -0.44 -9.06 14.68
C ALA A 111 -0.19 -9.37 13.19
N ALA A 112 -1.21 -9.37 12.34
CA ALA A 112 -1.11 -9.94 10.98
C ALA A 112 -0.84 -8.92 9.87
N VAL A 113 -0.36 -7.70 10.16
CA VAL A 113 0.27 -6.87 9.12
C VAL A 113 1.74 -7.28 9.07
N PRO A 114 2.18 -8.08 8.07
CA PRO A 114 3.55 -8.54 8.03
C PRO A 114 4.47 -7.31 7.95
N LEU A 115 5.52 -7.27 8.75
CA LEU A 115 6.47 -6.15 8.74
C LEU A 115 7.06 -5.90 7.34
N SER A 116 7.16 -6.98 6.54
CA SER A 116 7.56 -6.95 5.14
C SER A 116 6.62 -6.11 4.26
N TRP A 117 5.34 -6.00 4.59
CA TRP A 117 4.37 -5.19 3.86
C TRP A 117 4.49 -3.71 4.19
N ILE A 118 4.76 -3.38 5.45
CA ILE A 118 5.10 -2.01 5.87
C ILE A 118 6.41 -1.59 5.18
N ALA A 119 7.42 -2.47 5.19
CA ALA A 119 8.69 -2.24 4.51
C ALA A 119 8.52 -2.12 2.99
N ALA A 120 7.65 -2.93 2.37
CA ALA A 120 7.35 -2.85 0.94
C ALA A 120 6.61 -1.55 0.59
N GLY A 121 5.64 -1.12 1.40
CA GLY A 121 4.94 0.16 1.24
C GLY A 121 5.88 1.36 1.35
N LEU A 122 6.75 1.35 2.37
CA LEU A 122 7.80 2.36 2.53
C LEU A 122 8.79 2.35 1.36
N GLY A 123 9.22 1.17 0.91
CA GLY A 123 10.11 1.01 -0.25
C GLY A 123 9.47 1.53 -1.55
N ALA A 124 8.20 1.21 -1.78
CA ALA A 124 7.43 1.66 -2.94
C ALA A 124 7.28 3.19 -3.00
N MET A 125 7.26 3.88 -1.85
CA MET A 125 7.28 5.34 -1.79
C MET A 125 8.70 5.93 -1.86
N ALA A 126 9.68 5.29 -1.23
CA ALA A 126 11.04 5.79 -1.13
C ALA A 126 11.81 5.72 -2.46
N LEU A 127 11.59 4.69 -3.27
CA LEU A 127 12.26 4.53 -4.58
C LEU A 127 11.91 5.65 -5.58
N PRO A 128 10.63 5.96 -5.87
CA PRO A 128 10.27 7.06 -6.76
C PRO A 128 10.62 8.42 -6.14
N GLY A 129 10.42 8.60 -4.83
CA GLY A 129 10.80 9.83 -4.11
C GLY A 129 12.30 10.12 -4.21
N GLY A 130 13.13 9.12 -3.92
CA GLY A 130 14.58 9.18 -4.01
C GLY A 130 15.07 9.42 -5.44
N TRP A 131 14.49 8.76 -6.44
CA TRP A 131 14.85 8.99 -7.84
C TRP A 131 14.48 10.41 -8.30
N ILE A 132 13.32 10.92 -7.92
CA ILE A 132 12.91 12.30 -8.21
C ILE A 132 13.87 13.29 -7.53
N TRP A 133 14.20 13.08 -6.27
CA TRP A 133 15.13 13.92 -5.52
C TRP A 133 16.53 13.93 -6.15
N LEU A 134 17.07 12.77 -6.52
CA LEU A 134 18.35 12.64 -7.22
C LEU A 134 18.33 13.35 -8.59
N ARG A 135 17.25 13.23 -9.36
CA ARG A 135 17.10 13.95 -10.64
C ARG A 135 17.04 15.46 -10.45
N LEU A 136 16.34 15.95 -9.42
CA LEU A 136 16.28 17.38 -9.10
C LEU A 136 17.65 17.90 -8.65
N ARG A 137 18.38 17.13 -7.84
CA ARG A 137 19.73 17.47 -7.38
C ARG A 137 20.75 17.49 -8.52
N ALA A 138 20.67 16.54 -9.45
CA ALA A 138 21.53 16.48 -10.64
C ALA A 138 21.29 17.68 -11.60
N ARG A 139 20.04 18.17 -11.70
CA ARG A 139 19.72 19.37 -12.49
C ARG A 139 20.26 20.66 -11.88
N ARG A 140 20.30 20.77 -10.54
CA ARG A 140 20.90 21.94 -9.86
C ARG A 140 22.41 22.05 -10.11
N LYS A 141 23.14 20.91 -10.20
CA LYS A 141 24.58 20.92 -10.50
C LYS A 141 24.90 21.37 -11.94
N ARG A 142 24.04 21.07 -12.93
CA ARG A 142 24.25 21.45 -14.33
C ARG A 142 24.01 22.93 -14.65
N LEU A 143 23.32 23.67 -13.78
CA LEU A 143 23.06 25.10 -13.96
C LEU A 143 24.20 26.01 -13.44
N ARG A 144 25.22 25.46 -12.76
CA ARG A 144 26.39 26.23 -12.31
C ARG A 144 27.58 26.24 -13.27
N VAL A 145 27.56 25.44 -14.34
CA VAL A 145 28.66 25.33 -15.30
C VAL A 145 28.24 25.86 -16.67
N ARG A 146 28.11 27.18 -16.80
CA ARG A 146 28.32 27.94 -18.05
C ARG A 146 28.12 29.44 -17.79
N ARG A 147 29.11 30.08 -17.16
CA ARG A 147 29.48 31.46 -17.50
C ARG A 147 30.77 31.37 -18.32
N PRO A 148 30.71 31.34 -19.66
CA PRO A 148 31.91 31.61 -20.43
C PRO A 148 32.27 33.09 -20.24
N LYS A 149 33.45 33.35 -19.64
CA LYS A 149 34.17 34.62 -19.75
C LYS A 149 34.25 34.96 -21.24
N ARG A 150 33.57 36.00 -21.71
CA ARG A 150 33.93 36.64 -22.99
C ARG A 150 34.97 37.72 -22.67
N LEU A 151 36.24 37.30 -22.65
CA LEU A 151 37.35 38.18 -22.98
C LEU A 151 37.21 38.57 -24.46
N GLY A 152 37.49 39.84 -24.76
CA GLY A 152 37.02 40.51 -25.96
C GLY A 152 37.76 40.19 -27.26
N THR A 153 37.34 40.90 -28.30
CA THR A 153 38.11 41.06 -29.53
C THR A 153 37.81 42.43 -30.11
N ARG A 154 38.85 43.25 -30.20
CA ARG A 154 38.93 44.49 -30.98
C ARG A 154 38.57 44.20 -32.43
N VAL A 155 37.69 45.00 -33.01
CA VAL A 155 37.61 45.29 -34.45
C VAL A 155 37.37 46.81 -34.50
N GLN A 156 38.40 47.65 -34.51
CA GLN A 156 39.10 48.10 -35.73
C GLN A 156 38.15 48.30 -36.92
N ALA A 157 37.39 49.39 -36.90
CA ALA A 157 36.83 49.99 -38.10
C ALA A 157 37.51 51.36 -38.30
N ARG A 158 38.74 51.28 -38.81
CA ARG A 158 39.48 52.37 -39.45
C ARG A 158 38.82 52.64 -40.81
N ASN A 159 38.86 53.90 -41.25
CA ASN A 159 38.50 54.44 -42.58
C ASN A 159 37.13 55.12 -42.69
N ARG A 160 37.09 56.41 -42.34
CA ARG A 160 36.34 57.42 -43.11
C ARG A 160 37.05 58.78 -43.06
N LEU A 161 37.76 59.08 -44.13
CA LEU A 161 38.01 60.40 -44.73
C LEU A 161 38.47 60.12 -46.18
N PRO A 162 38.37 61.04 -47.16
CA PRO A 162 37.66 62.32 -47.21
C PRO A 162 36.75 62.44 -48.45
N THR A 163 35.77 63.34 -48.45
CA THR A 163 35.31 63.91 -49.74
C THR A 163 35.08 65.40 -49.58
N ARG A 164 35.86 66.14 -50.38
CA ARG A 164 35.93 67.58 -50.57
C ARG A 164 34.98 67.94 -51.72
N ARG A 165 34.27 69.07 -51.59
CA ARG A 165 33.54 69.91 -52.59
C ARG A 165 32.28 70.45 -51.89
N MET A 166 31.97 71.74 -51.84
CA MET A 166 32.45 72.94 -52.53
C MET A 166 32.65 74.06 -51.50
#